data_AF-A0A7S2IDI9-F1
#
_entry.id   AF-A0A7S2IDI9-F1
#
_cell.length_a   1.000
_cell.length_b   1.000
_cell.length_c   1.000
_cell.angle_alpha   90.00
_cell.angle_beta   90.00
_cell.angle_gamma   90.00
#
_symmetry.space_group_name_H-M   'P 1'
#
loop_
_entity.id
_entity.type
_entity.pdbx_description
1 polymer ?
#
loop_
_entity_poly.entity_id
_entity_poly.type
_entity_poly.pdbx_seq_one_letter_code
_entity_poly.pdbx_strand_id
1 'polypeptide(L)'
;ALVFTPMSQPAEGQARKLAPPTPEQNVRRSVSPNVAAAPKVGDRILLGNDSLKGVVRFAGTTQFAPGEWLGIELDDPAGKNDGTVKGERYFPCKPQHGIFVRPNMVRLDTSD
;
A
#
# COMPACT_ATOMS: atom_id res chain seq x y z
N ALA A 1 54.20 -22.41 15.54
CA ALA A 1 54.87 -21.12 15.76
C ALA A 1 54.51 -20.19 14.60
N LEU A 2 53.97 -19.02 14.91
CA LEU A 2 53.51 -18.02 13.95
C LEU A 2 54.73 -17.43 13.21
N VAL A 3 54.73 -17.46 11.87
CA VAL A 3 55.75 -16.76 11.06
C VAL A 3 55.34 -15.30 10.87
N PHE A 4 56.20 -14.43 11.37
CA PHE A 4 56.22 -12.98 11.18
C PHE A 4 56.44 -12.61 9.70
N THR A 5 55.66 -11.67 9.19
CA THR A 5 55.96 -10.89 7.97
C THR A 5 56.93 -9.76 8.32
N PRO A 6 57.74 -9.22 7.38
CA PRO A 6 57.33 -7.92 6.84
C PRO A 6 57.80 -7.55 5.39
N MET A 7 56.91 -6.78 4.76
CA MET A 7 57.07 -5.60 3.87
C MET A 7 58.35 -5.34 3.04
N SER A 8 58.12 -4.97 1.77
CA SER A 8 58.58 -3.69 1.20
C SER A 8 57.68 -3.23 0.02
N GLN A 9 57.05 -2.06 0.19
CA GLN A 9 56.53 -1.12 -0.83
C GLN A 9 57.71 -0.28 -1.40
N PRO A 10 57.58 0.73 -2.31
CA PRO A 10 56.43 1.42 -2.93
C PRO A 10 56.57 1.47 -4.49
N ALA A 11 55.79 2.15 -5.35
CA ALA A 11 55.44 3.57 -5.40
C ALA A 11 54.33 3.78 -6.47
N GLU A 12 53.26 4.48 -6.09
CA GLU A 12 52.96 5.87 -6.51
C GLU A 12 52.29 5.98 -7.89
N GLY A 13 51.00 6.32 -7.86
CA GLY A 13 50.22 6.73 -9.02
C GLY A 13 49.17 7.76 -8.58
N GLN A 14 49.46 9.01 -8.87
CA GLN A 14 48.80 10.19 -8.33
C GLN A 14 47.42 10.50 -8.97
N ALA A 15 46.53 10.96 -8.10
CA ALA A 15 45.45 11.93 -8.31
C ALA A 15 44.42 11.72 -9.43
N ARG A 16 43.16 11.54 -9.00
CA ARG A 16 42.04 12.37 -9.50
C ARG A 16 40.96 12.49 -8.44
N LYS A 17 40.88 13.68 -7.85
CA LYS A 17 39.80 14.13 -6.97
C LYS A 17 38.53 14.28 -7.82
N LEU A 18 37.62 13.32 -7.75
CA LEU A 18 36.30 13.44 -8.34
C LEU A 18 35.44 14.30 -7.41
N ALA A 19 34.91 15.40 -7.95
CA ALA A 19 33.97 16.28 -7.26
C ALA A 19 32.69 15.52 -6.86
N PRO A 20 31.98 15.93 -5.79
CA PRO A 20 30.70 15.33 -5.44
C PRO A 20 29.70 15.56 -6.59
N PRO A 21 28.84 14.59 -6.91
CA PRO A 21 27.78 14.80 -7.89
C PRO A 21 26.85 15.92 -7.40
N THR A 22 26.67 16.92 -8.25
CA THR A 22 25.69 18.00 -8.06
C THR A 22 24.26 17.42 -7.96
N PRO A 23 23.41 17.94 -7.06
CA PRO A 23 22.04 17.46 -6.90
C PRO A 23 21.12 18.17 -7.90
N GLU A 24 21.33 17.95 -9.18
CA GLU A 24 20.44 18.39 -10.26
C GLU A 24 20.52 17.25 -11.28
N GLN A 25 19.55 16.34 -11.42
CA GLN A 25 18.20 16.60 -11.90
C GLN A 25 17.36 15.35 -11.63
N ASN A 26 16.82 15.20 -10.43
CA ASN A 26 15.54 14.49 -10.33
C ASN A 26 14.50 15.58 -10.25
N VAL A 27 14.02 16.00 -11.43
CA VAL A 27 12.70 16.61 -11.56
C VAL A 27 11.74 15.58 -10.98
N ARG A 28 11.60 15.62 -9.65
CA ARG A 28 10.43 15.16 -8.96
C ARG A 28 9.35 15.95 -9.67
N ARG A 29 8.69 15.32 -10.64
CA ARG A 29 7.31 15.65 -10.90
C ARG A 29 6.67 15.46 -9.53
N SER A 30 6.59 16.56 -8.79
CA SER A 30 5.59 16.79 -7.79
C SER A 30 4.27 16.73 -8.52
N VAL A 31 3.89 15.51 -8.91
CA VAL A 31 2.51 15.11 -8.78
C VAL A 31 2.33 15.12 -7.28
N SER A 32 1.99 16.27 -6.72
CA SER A 32 1.27 16.29 -5.46
C SER A 32 0.08 15.38 -5.76
N PRO A 33 0.01 14.13 -5.24
CA PRO A 33 -1.30 13.54 -5.19
C PRO A 33 -2.06 14.55 -4.35
N ASN A 34 -3.10 15.15 -4.91
CA ASN A 34 -4.18 15.63 -4.06
C ASN A 34 -4.36 14.51 -3.03
N VAL A 35 -4.01 14.75 -1.76
CA VAL A 35 -3.93 13.69 -0.75
C VAL A 35 -5.37 13.28 -0.52
N ALA A 36 -5.88 12.41 -1.38
CA ALA A 36 -7.21 11.86 -1.27
C ALA A 36 -7.21 11.20 0.10
N ALA A 37 -8.07 11.71 1.00
CA ALA A 37 -8.17 11.21 2.34
C ALA A 37 -8.33 9.69 2.32
N ALA A 38 -7.69 9.00 3.26
CA ALA A 38 -7.83 7.55 3.37
C ALA A 38 -9.33 7.19 3.52
N PRO A 39 -9.85 6.18 2.79
CA PRO A 39 -11.24 5.78 2.92
C PRO A 39 -11.59 5.40 4.35
N LYS A 40 -12.71 5.91 4.86
CA LYS A 40 -13.24 5.61 6.20
C LYS A 40 -14.60 4.92 6.10
N VAL A 41 -15.03 4.32 7.21
CA VAL A 41 -16.37 3.74 7.31
C VAL A 41 -17.44 4.76 6.92
N GLY A 42 -18.38 4.33 6.09
CA GLY A 42 -19.44 5.17 5.51
C GLY A 42 -19.09 5.74 4.14
N ASP A 43 -17.81 5.77 3.74
CA ASP A 43 -17.44 6.27 2.43
C ASP A 43 -17.92 5.36 1.32
N ARG A 44 -18.37 5.99 0.24
CA ARG A 44 -18.70 5.34 -1.03
C ARG A 44 -17.43 5.13 -1.83
N ILE A 45 -17.26 3.93 -2.38
CA ILE A 45 -16.03 3.55 -3.08
C ILE A 45 -16.32 2.78 -4.36
N LEU A 46 -15.32 2.80 -5.24
CA LEU A 46 -15.26 2.08 -6.51
C LEU A 46 -14.12 1.05 -6.44
N LEU A 47 -14.35 -0.15 -6.98
CA LEU A 47 -13.34 -1.21 -7.15
C LEU A 47 -13.31 -1.74 -8.58
N GLY A 48 -12.23 -2.46 -8.92
CA GLY A 48 -12.14 -3.22 -10.16
C GLY A 48 -12.30 -2.34 -11.40
N ASN A 49 -11.59 -1.20 -11.45
CA ASN A 49 -11.73 -0.20 -12.50
C ASN A 49 -13.16 0.35 -12.63
N ASP A 50 -13.78 0.70 -11.50
CA ASP A 50 -15.13 1.26 -11.40
C ASP A 50 -16.29 0.34 -11.81
N SER A 51 -16.00 -0.94 -12.03
CA SER A 51 -17.02 -1.94 -12.33
C SER A 51 -17.85 -2.35 -11.11
N LEU A 52 -17.30 -2.20 -9.90
CA LEU A 52 -17.98 -2.52 -8.65
C LEU A 52 -18.05 -1.28 -7.76
N LYS A 53 -19.19 -1.11 -7.10
CA LYS A 53 -19.45 -0.02 -6.16
C LYS A 53 -19.86 -0.58 -4.81
N GLY A 54 -19.47 0.10 -3.73
CA GLY A 54 -19.89 -0.28 -2.39
C GLY A 54 -19.70 0.81 -1.35
N VAL A 55 -20.02 0.47 -0.11
CA VAL A 55 -19.78 1.30 1.08
C VAL A 55 -18.75 0.62 1.97
N VAL A 56 -17.78 1.39 2.48
CA VAL A 56 -16.88 0.91 3.52
C VAL A 56 -17.68 0.67 4.81
N ARG A 57 -17.71 -0.56 5.31
CA ARG A 57 -18.37 -0.95 6.57
C ARG A 57 -17.38 -1.25 7.69
N PHE A 58 -16.13 -1.52 7.34
CA PHE A 58 -15.06 -1.79 8.28
C PHE A 58 -13.75 -1.19 7.75
N ALA A 59 -12.94 -0.62 8.65
CA ALA A 59 -11.58 -0.17 8.35
C ALA A 59 -10.69 -0.49 9.56
N GLY A 60 -9.67 -1.33 9.36
CA GLY A 60 -8.74 -1.69 10.41
C GLY A 60 -8.02 -3.02 10.19
N THR A 61 -7.35 -3.52 11.23
CA THR A 61 -6.67 -4.82 11.23
C THR A 61 -7.64 -5.99 11.36
N THR A 62 -7.29 -7.16 10.83
CA THR A 62 -8.14 -8.35 10.88
C THR A 62 -7.41 -9.58 11.42
N GLN A 63 -8.18 -10.57 11.91
CA GLN A 63 -7.61 -11.83 12.40
C GLN A 63 -7.13 -12.74 11.25
N PHE A 64 -7.66 -12.56 10.04
CA PHE A 64 -7.36 -13.46 8.93
C PHE A 64 -6.04 -13.14 8.21
N ALA A 65 -5.56 -11.89 8.27
CA ALA A 65 -4.29 -11.47 7.66
C ALA A 65 -3.80 -10.12 8.24
N PRO A 66 -2.48 -9.93 8.38
CA PRO A 66 -1.91 -8.71 8.97
C PRO A 66 -2.12 -7.45 8.12
N GLY A 67 -1.97 -6.29 8.75
CA GLY A 67 -2.08 -4.96 8.12
C GLY A 67 -3.51 -4.45 8.01
N GLU A 68 -3.66 -3.25 7.45
CA GLU A 68 -4.96 -2.57 7.28
C GLU A 68 -5.80 -3.21 6.17
N TRP A 69 -7.09 -3.35 6.43
CA TRP A 69 -8.09 -3.86 5.53
C TRP A 69 -9.34 -2.98 5.55
N LEU A 70 -9.97 -2.87 4.38
CA LEU A 70 -11.32 -2.33 4.26
C LEU A 70 -12.28 -3.49 4.04
N GLY A 71 -13.30 -3.58 4.89
CA GLY A 71 -14.47 -4.40 4.67
C GLY A 71 -15.53 -3.56 3.97
N ILE A 72 -16.00 -4.02 2.81
CA ILE A 72 -16.89 -3.29 1.93
C ILE A 72 -18.15 -4.12 1.73
N GLU A 73 -19.30 -3.47 1.88
CA GLU A 73 -20.58 -3.97 1.40
C GLU A 73 -20.80 -3.47 -0.03
N LEU A 74 -20.80 -4.39 -0.99
CA LEU A 74 -21.06 -4.12 -2.40
C LEU A 74 -22.57 -3.98 -2.65
N ASP A 75 -22.92 -3.16 -3.64
CA ASP A 75 -24.33 -3.02 -4.05
C ASP A 75 -24.87 -4.31 -4.67
N ASP A 76 -24.04 -4.95 -5.50
CA ASP A 76 -24.35 -6.18 -6.21
C ASP A 76 -23.74 -7.41 -5.52
N PRO A 77 -24.30 -8.62 -5.72
CA PRO A 77 -23.81 -9.86 -5.11
C PRO A 77 -22.53 -10.39 -5.80
N ALA A 78 -21.50 -9.54 -5.87
CA ALA A 78 -20.19 -9.82 -6.47
C ALA A 78 -19.06 -9.96 -5.42
N GLY A 79 -19.44 -10.03 -4.15
CA GLY A 79 -18.57 -10.21 -3.00
C GLY A 79 -18.25 -11.68 -2.71
N LYS A 80 -17.54 -11.89 -1.60
CA LYS A 80 -17.04 -13.22 -1.19
C LYS A 80 -17.60 -13.71 0.14
N ASN A 81 -18.25 -12.84 0.91
CA ASN A 81 -18.73 -13.13 2.25
C ASN A 81 -19.99 -12.31 2.58
N ASP A 82 -20.51 -12.50 3.78
CA ASP A 82 -21.64 -11.76 4.40
C ASP A 82 -21.16 -10.78 5.49
N GLY A 83 -19.88 -10.38 5.41
CA GLY A 83 -19.16 -9.63 6.44
C GLY A 83 -18.55 -10.48 7.56
N THR A 84 -18.70 -11.82 7.48
CA THR A 84 -18.00 -12.78 8.35
C THR A 84 -16.83 -13.43 7.60
N VAL A 85 -15.66 -13.54 8.25
CA VAL A 85 -14.50 -14.27 7.71
C VAL A 85 -13.92 -15.17 8.78
N LYS A 86 -13.83 -16.48 8.49
CA LYS A 86 -13.34 -17.52 9.42
C LYS A 86 -14.08 -17.52 10.79
N GLY A 87 -15.39 -17.30 10.77
CA GLY A 87 -16.24 -17.30 11.97
C GLY A 87 -16.28 -15.98 12.75
N GLU A 88 -15.42 -15.02 12.42
CA GLU A 88 -15.42 -13.69 13.03
C GLU A 88 -16.24 -12.71 12.19
N ARG A 89 -17.20 -12.01 12.83
CA ARG A 89 -18.03 -11.00 12.17
C ARG A 89 -17.41 -9.62 12.33
N TYR A 90 -17.10 -8.98 11.20
CA TYR A 90 -16.55 -7.62 11.16
C TYR A 90 -17.64 -6.58 10.85
N PHE A 91 -18.60 -6.94 9.99
CA PHE A 91 -19.77 -6.14 9.67
C PHE A 91 -20.95 -7.04 9.24
N PRO A 92 -22.20 -6.56 9.31
CA PRO A 92 -23.34 -7.25 8.73
C PRO A 92 -23.59 -6.81 7.28
N CYS A 93 -23.79 -7.76 6.37
CA CYS A 93 -24.35 -7.50 5.04
C CYS A 93 -25.04 -8.77 4.48
N LYS A 94 -25.64 -8.66 3.29
CA LYS A 94 -26.22 -9.81 2.59
C LYS A 94 -25.13 -10.81 2.16
N PRO A 95 -25.46 -12.11 2.01
CA PRO A 95 -24.52 -13.10 1.48
C PRO A 95 -24.01 -12.70 0.09
N GLN A 96 -22.70 -12.85 -0.13
CA GLN A 96 -22.03 -12.46 -1.39
C GLN A 96 -22.01 -10.94 -1.64
N HIS A 97 -22.27 -10.09 -0.65
CA HIS A 97 -22.07 -8.64 -0.77
C HIS A 97 -20.80 -8.15 -0.07
N GLY A 98 -20.27 -8.90 0.89
CA GLY A 98 -19.09 -8.52 1.65
C GLY A 98 -17.79 -8.85 0.90
N ILE A 99 -16.85 -7.92 0.87
CA ILE A 99 -15.49 -8.16 0.39
C ILE A 99 -14.46 -7.45 1.28
N PHE A 100 -13.29 -8.06 1.45
CA PHE A 100 -12.14 -7.43 2.09
C PHE A 100 -11.06 -7.12 1.08
N VAL A 101 -10.59 -5.88 1.07
CA VAL A 101 -9.52 -5.40 0.18
C VAL A 101 -8.54 -4.52 0.92
N ARG A 102 -7.39 -4.27 0.32
CA ARG A 102 -6.43 -3.29 0.84
C ARG A 102 -6.86 -1.86 0.48
N PRO A 103 -6.54 -0.85 1.31
CA PRO A 103 -6.89 0.55 1.00
C PRO A 103 -6.41 1.05 -0.36
N ASN A 104 -5.30 0.52 -0.89
CA ASN A 104 -4.78 0.89 -2.22
C ASN A 104 -5.54 0.25 -3.41
N MET A 105 -6.52 -0.62 -3.15
CA MET A 105 -7.31 -1.31 -4.17
C MET A 105 -8.63 -0.59 -4.50
N VAL A 106 -8.93 0.52 -3.82
CA VAL A 106 -10.20 1.25 -3.94
C VAL A 106 -9.97 2.69 -4.33
N ARG A 107 -11.00 3.31 -4.89
CA ARG A 107 -11.09 4.76 -5.08
C ARG A 107 -12.34 5.29 -4.39
N LEU A 108 -12.28 6.51 -3.86
CA LEU A 108 -13.47 7.20 -3.38
C LEU A 108 -14.40 7.49 -4.57
N ASP A 109 -15.67 7.14 -4.40
CA ASP A 109 -16.72 7.58 -5.31
C ASP A 109 -17.08 9.02 -4.91
N THR A 110 -16.65 9.98 -5.74
CA THR A 110 -16.86 11.42 -5.52
C THR A 110 -18.04 11.96 -6.34
N SER A 111 -18.86 11.05 -6.87
CA SER A 111 -20.10 11.41 -7.55
C SER A 111 -21.06 12.02 -6.52
N ASP A 112 -21.30 13.33 -6.64
CA ASP A 112 -22.30 14.09 -5.86
C ASP A 112 -23.73 13.68 -6.26
#